data_AF-A0A7W2ASY8-F1
#
_entry.id   AF-A0A7W2ASY8-F1
#
_cell.length_a   1.000
_cell.length_b   1.000
_cell.length_c   1.000
_cell.angle_alpha   90.00
_cell.angle_beta   90.00
_cell.angle_gamma   90.00
#
_symmetry.space_group_name_H-M   'P 1'
#
loop_
_entity.id
_entity.type
_entity.pdbx_description
1 polymer ?
#
loop_
_entity_poly.entity_id
_entity_poly.type
_entity_poly.pdbx_seq_one_letter_code
_entity_poly.pdbx_strand_id
1 'polypeptide(L)' 'MGRRKWTAEQKMEIILAGMTPGANISAVCREYGILQPQYYKWKEAFLQGGLSALATSPSKREQVWRKN' A
#
# COMPACT_ATOMS: atom_id res chain seq x y z
N MET A 1 23.46 4.22 -14.38
CA MET A 1 23.03 3.90 -13.00
C MET A 1 21.65 3.29 -13.04
N GLY A 2 21.47 2.07 -12.53
CA GLY A 2 20.17 1.39 -12.54
C GLY A 2 19.18 2.02 -11.58
N ARG A 3 17.89 2.02 -11.92
CA ARG A 3 16.83 2.42 -10.98
C ARG A 3 16.82 1.44 -9.81
N ARG A 4 16.95 1.95 -8.58
CA ARG A 4 16.79 1.13 -7.36
C ARG A 4 15.44 0.41 -7.43
N LYS A 5 15.47 -0.92 -7.24
CA LYS A 5 14.25 -1.72 -7.11
C LYS A 5 13.87 -1.80 -5.64
N TRP A 6 12.59 -1.63 -5.36
CA TRP A 6 12.01 -1.71 -4.02
C TRP A 6 11.15 -2.98 -3.93
N THR A 7 11.43 -3.83 -2.95
CA THR A 7 10.58 -5.00 -2.67
C THR A 7 9.22 -4.57 -2.09
N ALA A 8 8.26 -5.49 -2.00
CA ALA A 8 6.97 -5.19 -1.38
C ALA A 8 7.13 -4.86 0.12
N GLU A 9 7.98 -5.60 0.83
CA GLU A 9 8.28 -5.39 2.25
C GLU A 9 8.91 -4.02 2.50
N GLN A 10 9.90 -3.62 1.71
CA GLN A 10 10.51 -2.30 1.85
C GLN A 10 9.52 -1.16 1.59
N LYS A 11 8.62 -1.33 0.62
CA LYS A 11 7.54 -0.34 0.38
C LYS A 11 6.62 -0.27 1.60
N MET A 12 6.27 -1.41 2.19
CA MET A 12 5.44 -1.46 3.39
C MET A 12 6.10 -0.75 4.57
N GLU A 13 7.38 -1.01 4.85
CA GLU A 13 8.14 -0.32 5.92
C GLU A 13 8.08 1.20 5.75
N ILE A 14 8.34 1.70 4.54
CA ILE A 14 8.30 3.13 4.23
C ILE A 14 6.89 3.72 4.44
N ILE A 15 5.86 3.01 4.00
CA ILE A 15 4.46 3.45 4.16
C ILE A 15 4.11 3.52 5.65
N LEU A 16 4.46 2.49 6.42
CA LEU A 16 4.18 2.44 7.86
C LEU A 16 4.89 3.57 8.61
N ALA A 17 6.16 3.84 8.30
CA ALA A 17 6.90 4.96 8.89
C ALA A 17 6.22 6.32 8.64
N GLY A 18 5.66 6.52 7.46
CA GLY A 18 4.89 7.74 7.14
C GLY A 18 3.44 7.74 7.64
N MET A 19 2.93 6.62 8.16
CA MET A 19 1.60 6.52 8.77
C MET A 19 1.64 6.67 10.30
N THR A 20 2.83 6.62 10.91
CA THR A 20 3.00 6.90 12.34
C THR A 20 2.46 8.30 12.69
N PRO A 21 1.68 8.44 13.77
CA PRO A 21 1.19 9.75 14.21
C PRO A 21 2.34 10.74 14.40
N GLY A 22 2.23 11.93 13.80
CA GLY A 22 3.27 12.96 13.84
C GLY A 22 4.44 12.76 12.87
N ALA A 23 4.41 11.75 12.00
CA ALA A 23 5.45 11.54 11.00
C ALA A 23 5.56 12.72 10.01
N ASN A 24 6.79 13.12 9.70
CA ASN A 24 7.08 14.07 8.64
C ASN A 24 7.41 13.32 7.35
N ILE A 25 6.46 13.33 6.39
CA ILE A 25 6.61 12.62 5.11
C ILE A 25 7.85 13.06 4.32
N SER A 26 8.22 14.35 4.40
CA SER A 26 9.41 14.85 3.71
C SER A 26 10.70 14.29 4.31
N ALA A 27 10.75 14.13 5.65
CA ALA A 27 11.89 13.51 6.34
C ALA A 27 11.99 12.01 6.00
N VAL A 28 10.87 11.28 6.06
CA VAL A 28 10.79 9.86 5.66
C VAL A 28 11.25 9.68 4.21
N CYS A 29 10.76 10.50 3.28
CA CYS A 29 11.16 10.41 1.88
C CYS A 29 12.67 10.65 1.68
N ARG A 30 13.26 11.59 2.44
CA ARG A 30 14.70 11.87 2.41
C ARG A 30 15.54 10.71 2.96
N GLU A 31 15.10 10.09 4.06
CA GLU A 31 15.77 8.94 4.68
C GLU A 31 15.84 7.74 3.73
N TYR A 32 14.73 7.42 3.08
CA TYR A 32 14.67 6.29 2.15
C TYR A 32 15.11 6.63 0.72
N GLY A 33 15.40 7.92 0.43
CA GLY A 33 15.83 8.36 -0.89
C GLY A 33 14.73 8.22 -1.96
N ILE A 34 13.48 8.48 -1.59
CA ILE A 34 12.33 8.48 -2.50
C ILE A 34 11.73 9.89 -2.65
N LEU A 35 10.94 10.07 -3.70
CA LEU A 35 10.18 11.31 -3.88
C LEU A 35 8.81 11.19 -3.19
N GLN A 36 8.27 12.30 -2.69
CA GLN A 36 6.94 12.29 -2.06
C GLN A 36 5.81 11.73 -2.95
N PRO A 37 5.76 12.01 -4.27
CA PRO A 37 4.78 11.37 -5.16
C PRO A 37 4.91 9.84 -5.21
N GLN A 38 6.13 9.30 -5.08
CA GLN A 38 6.37 7.86 -5.00
C GLN A 38 5.74 7.27 -3.73
N TYR A 39 5.92 7.95 -2.59
CA TYR A 39 5.32 7.57 -1.30
C TYR A 39 3.80 7.52 -1.39
N TYR A 40 3.16 8.60 -1.86
CA TYR A 40 1.70 8.67 -1.91
C TYR A 40 1.10 7.63 -2.86
N LYS A 41 1.75 7.38 -4.00
CA LYS A 41 1.34 6.31 -4.93
C LYS A 41 1.35 4.93 -4.26
N TRP A 42 2.37 4.64 -3.47
CA TRP A 42 2.44 3.36 -2.76
C TRP A 42 1.45 3.28 -1.60
N LYS A 43 1.28 4.36 -0.84
CA LYS A 43 0.29 4.44 0.23
C LYS A 43 -1.13 4.19 -0.28
N GLU A 44 -1.50 4.82 -1.40
CA GLU A 44 -2.80 4.62 -2.03
C GLU A 44 -3.01 3.14 -2.40
N ALA A 45 -2.05 2.54 -3.11
CA ALA A 45 -2.13 1.14 -3.50
C ALA A 45 -2.23 0.19 -2.28
N PHE A 46 -1.50 0.49 -1.19
CA PHE A 46 -1.55 -0.28 0.04
C PHE A 46 -2.93 -0.21 0.72
N LEU A 47 -3.51 0.98 0.84
CA LEU A 47 -4.84 1.17 1.42
C LEU A 47 -5.94 0.54 0.56
N GLN A 48 -5.87 0.70 -0.76
CA GLN A 48 -6.80 0.06 -1.69
C GLN A 48 -6.72 -1.47 -1.60
N GLY A 49 -5.52 -2.05 -1.58
CA GLY A 49 -5.34 -3.49 -1.43
C GLY A 49 -5.92 -4.02 -0.12
N GLY A 50 -5.71 -3.30 0.99
CA GLY A 50 -6.32 -3.64 2.28
C GLY A 50 -7.85 -3.58 2.25
N LEU A 51 -8.42 -2.52 1.66
CA LEU A 51 -9.86 -2.39 1.50
C LEU A 51 -10.45 -3.50 0.63
N SER A 52 -9.80 -3.81 -0.51
CA SER A 52 -10.25 -4.89 -1.39
C SER A 52 -10.20 -6.27 -0.72
N ALA A 53 -9.22 -6.51 0.15
CA ALA A 53 -9.13 -7.75 0.92
C ALA A 53 -10.22 -7.87 2.00
N LEU A 54 -10.66 -6.74 2.56
CA LEU A 54 -11.72 -6.69 3.58
C LEU A 54 -13.13 -6.61 2.99
N ALA A 55 -13.27 -6.13 1.77
CA ALA A 55 -14.54 -6.12 1.07
C ALA A 55 -15.02 -7.57 0.90
N THR A 56 -16.07 -7.95 1.62
CA THR A 56 -16.73 -9.26 1.51
C THR A 56 -17.20 -9.44 0.08
N SER A 57 -16.38 -10.08 -0.76
CA SER A 57 -16.87 -10.68 -1.99
C SER A 57 -17.73 -11.86 -1.57
N PRO A 58 -18.98 -12.01 -2.06
CA PRO A 58 -19.76 -13.20 -1.79
C PRO A 58 -18.87 -14.40 -2.10
N SER A 59 -18.75 -15.33 -1.17
CA SER A 59 -17.82 -16.44 -1.37
C SER A 59 -18.16 -17.13 -2.69
N LYS A 60 -17.18 -17.76 -3.33
CA LYS A 60 -17.43 -18.51 -4.58
C LYS A 60 -18.60 -19.51 -4.42
N ARG A 61 -18.86 -19.95 -3.19
CA ARG A 61 -20.00 -20.79 -2.80
C ARG A 61 -21.34 -20.03 -2.81
N GLU A 62 -21.40 -18.80 -2.32
CA GLU A 62 -22.61 -17.97 -2.33
C GLU A 62 -22.96 -17.42 -3.73
N GLN A 63 -21.95 -17.17 -4.57
CA GLN A 63 -22.19 -16.73 -5.95
C GLN A 63 -22.87 -17.82 -6.80
N VAL A 64 -22.60 -19.10 -6.51
CA VAL A 64 -23.26 -20.24 -7.18
C VAL A 64 -24.75 -20.33 -6.81
N TRP A 65 -25.12 -20.02 -5.57
CA TRP A 65 -26.52 -20.04 -5.12
C TRP A 65 -27.36 -18.90 -5.68
N ARG A 66 -26.77 -17.75 -6.03
CA ARG A 66 -27.50 -16.60 -6.58
C ARG A 66 -27.83 -16.71 -8.08
N LYS A 67 -27.30 -17.72 -8.77
CA LYS A 67 -27.39 -17.86 -10.23
C LYS A 67 -28.34 -18.98 -10.70
N ASN A 68 -28.92 -19.72 -9.75
CA ASN A 68 -30.05 -20.64 -9.96
C ASN A 68 -31.33 -20.03 -9.39
#